data_AF-A0A523XLN9-F1
#
_entry.id   AF-A0A523XLN9-F1
#
_cell.length_a   1.000
_cell.length_b   1.000
_cell.length_c   1.000
_cell.angle_alpha   90.00
_cell.angle_beta   90.00
_cell.angle_gamma   90.00
#
_symmetry.space_group_name_H-M   'P 1'
#
loop_
_entity.id
_entity.type
_entity.pdbx_description
1 polymer ?
#
loop_
_entity_poly.entity_id
_entity_poly.type
_entity_poly.pdbx_seq_one_letter_code
_entity_poly.pdbx_strand_id
1 'polypeptide(L)' 'MIRIKSDDEVIEVSNVLPLLPLRDVVVFPSIVIPLMVGRRGSVSAVDAAMSKDRIIFLVAQRRAETARPKEK' A
#
# COMPACT_ATOMS: atom_id res chain seq x y z
N MET A 1 -16.12 -1.77 7.80
CA MET A 1 -15.74 -0.79 6.77
C MET A 1 -14.98 0.33 7.46
N ILE A 2 -13.85 0.77 6.92
CA ILE A 2 -13.14 1.98 7.36
C ILE A 2 -13.56 3.13 6.45
N ARG A 3 -13.78 4.32 7.00
CA ARG A 3 -14.12 5.52 6.22
C ARG A 3 -12.95 6.48 6.28
N ILE A 4 -12.41 6.83 5.12
CA ILE A 4 -11.32 7.81 4.99
C ILE A 4 -11.89 9.06 4.35
N LYS A 5 -11.68 10.22 4.97
CA LYS A 5 -12.03 11.52 4.39
C LYS A 5 -10.81 12.05 3.64
N SER A 6 -10.91 12.23 2.33
CA SER A 6 -9.90 12.88 1.49
C SER A 6 -10.56 14.08 0.84
N ASP A 7 -10.09 15.29 1.17
CA ASP A 7 -10.73 16.55 0.78
C ASP A 7 -12.25 16.54 1.12
N ASP A 8 -13.11 16.55 0.09
CA ASP A 8 -14.57 16.50 0.22
C ASP A 8 -15.19 15.13 -0.10
N GLU A 9 -14.37 14.11 -0.37
CA GLU A 9 -14.83 12.75 -0.65
C GLU A 9 -14.66 11.83 0.57
N VAL A 10 -15.67 10.97 0.78
CA VAL A 10 -15.61 9.87 1.75
C VAL A 10 -15.36 8.58 1.00
N ILE A 11 -14.16 8.03 1.17
CA ILE A 11 -13.77 6.75 0.60
C ILE A 11 -14.09 5.65 1.61
N GLU A 12 -14.96 4.72 1.23
CA GLU A 12 -15.22 3.51 2.02
C GLU A 12 -14.24 2.41 1.62
N VAL A 13 -13.48 1.91 2.59
CA VAL A 13 -12.49 0.87 2.36
C VAL A 13 -12.76 -0.37 3.22
N SER A 14 -12.41 -1.53 2.69
CA SER A 14 -12.48 -2.79 3.43
C SER A 14 -11.64 -2.73 4.70
N ASN A 15 -12.05 -3.48 5.74
CA ASN A 15 -11.25 -3.64 6.96
C ASN A 15 -9.94 -4.40 6.71
N VAL A 16 -9.84 -5.11 5.58
CA VAL A 16 -8.65 -5.86 5.17
C VAL A 16 -8.27 -5.42 3.77
N LEU A 17 -7.07 -4.85 3.65
CA LEU A 17 -6.50 -4.36 2.41
C LEU A 17 -5.20 -5.09 2.08
N PRO A 18 -4.90 -5.33 0.80
CA PRO A 18 -3.57 -5.76 0.38
C PRO A 18 -2.52 -4.73 0.82
N LEU A 19 -1.41 -5.21 1.36
CA LEU A 19 -0.32 -4.39 1.87
C LEU A 19 0.84 -4.37 0.87
N LEU A 20 1.28 -3.18 0.47
CA LEU A 20 2.49 -2.99 -0.32
C LEU A 20 3.53 -2.20 0.50
N PRO A 21 4.61 -2.87 0.97
CA PRO A 21 5.67 -2.17 1.67
C PRO A 21 6.54 -1.35 0.71
N LEU A 22 6.84 -0.11 1.08
CA LEU A 22 7.74 0.80 0.37
C LEU A 22 9.09 0.85 1.08
N ARG A 23 10.18 0.69 0.33
CA ARG A 23 11.53 0.61 0.89
C ARG A 23 12.28 1.93 0.81
N ASP A 24 12.31 2.53 -0.37
CA ASP A 24 13.20 3.63 -0.72
C ASP A 24 12.46 4.98 -0.81
N VAL A 25 11.16 4.98 -0.54
CA VAL A 25 10.24 6.09 -0.83
C VAL A 25 9.11 6.15 0.20
N VAL A 26 8.68 7.37 0.52
CA VAL A 26 7.43 7.65 1.24
C VAL A 26 6.54 8.46 0.29
N VAL A 27 5.25 8.10 0.24
CA VAL A 27 4.26 8.79 -0.58
C VAL A 27 3.25 9.51 0.31
N PHE A 28 2.79 10.65 -0.17
CA PHE A 28 1.73 11.45 0.42
C PHE A 28 0.54 11.53 -0.54
N PRO A 29 -0.65 11.90 -0.05
CA PRO A 29 -1.82 12.13 -0.91
C PRO A 29 -1.49 13.06 -2.09
N SER A 30 -2.21 12.88 -3.20
CA SER A 30 -2.08 13.66 -4.44
C SER A 30 -0.75 13.51 -5.19
N ILE A 31 0.12 12.58 -4.80
CA ILE A 31 1.35 12.24 -5.52
C ILE A 31 1.10 11.13 -6.54
N VAL A 32 1.59 11.31 -7.76
CA VAL A 32 1.61 10.28 -8.81
C VAL A 32 3.06 9.92 -9.15
N ILE A 33 3.46 8.69 -8.82
CA ILE A 33 4.80 8.16 -9.14
C ILE A 33 4.72 6.70 -9.63
N PRO A 34 5.59 6.28 -10.57
CA PRO A 34 5.71 4.89 -10.93
C PRO A 34 6.43 4.09 -9.84
N LEU A 35 5.93 2.89 -9.52
CA LEU A 35 6.56 1.97 -8.57
C LEU A 35 6.99 0.68 -9.29
N MET A 36 8.23 0.24 -9.06
CA MET A 36 8.71 -1.05 -9.55
C MET A 36 8.43 -2.13 -8.50
N VAL A 37 7.69 -3.17 -8.88
CA VAL A 37 7.28 -4.26 -7.99
C VAL A 37 7.82 -5.59 -8.53
N GLY A 38 8.70 -6.26 -7.78
CA GLY A 38 9.33 -7.51 -8.24
C GLY A 38 9.28 -8.69 -7.26
N ARG A 39 8.91 -8.44 -6.00
CA ARG A 39 8.84 -9.51 -4.98
C ARG A 39 7.50 -10.22 -5.09
N ARG A 40 7.48 -11.56 -5.09
CA ARG A 40 6.24 -12.36 -5.21
C ARG A 40 5.10 -11.86 -4.32
N GLY A 41 5.37 -11.56 -3.05
CA GLY A 41 4.35 -11.06 -2.12
C GLY A 41 3.82 -9.66 -2.49
N SER A 42 4.69 -8.78 -2.98
CA SER A 42 4.31 -7.45 -3.43
C SER A 42 3.51 -7.49 -4.73
N VAL A 43 3.90 -8.35 -5.68
CA VAL A 43 3.15 -8.58 -6.93
C VAL A 43 1.76 -9.10 -6.60
N SER A 44 1.66 -10.12 -5.75
CA SER A 44 0.36 -10.66 -5.32
C SER A 44 -0.52 -9.63 -4.61
N ALA A 45 0.05 -8.72 -3.82
CA ALA A 45 -0.71 -7.65 -3.19
C ALA A 45 -1.27 -6.64 -4.21
N VAL A 46 -0.49 -6.30 -5.24
CA VAL A 46 -0.94 -5.45 -6.34
C VAL A 46 -2.04 -6.13 -7.13
N ASP A 47 -1.86 -7.39 -7.52
CA ASP A 47 -2.87 -8.16 -8.27
C ASP A 47 -4.20 -8.23 -7.48
N ALA A 48 -4.13 -8.50 -6.17
CA ALA A 48 -5.30 -8.55 -5.30
C ALA A 48 -6.01 -7.20 -5.13
N ALA A 49 -5.27 -6.08 -5.19
CA ALA A 49 -5.88 -4.75 -5.19
C ALA A 49 -6.55 -4.45 -6.53
N MET A 50 -5.89 -4.80 -7.65
CA MET A 50 -6.38 -4.58 -9.00
C MET A 50 -7.64 -5.40 -9.32
N SER A 51 -7.80 -6.57 -8.69
CA SER A 51 -8.99 -7.42 -8.83
C SER A 51 -10.19 -6.98 -7.98
N LYS A 52 -10.04 -5.93 -7.16
CA LYS A 52 -11.08 -5.41 -6.25
C LYS A 52 -11.31 -3.92 -6.54
N ASP A 53 -11.43 -3.10 -5.50
CA ASP A 53 -11.73 -1.66 -5.58
C ASP A 53 -10.52 -0.82 -6.00
N ARG A 54 -9.41 -1.43 -6.42
CA ARG A 54 -8.13 -0.77 -6.75
C ARG A 54 -7.53 0.02 -5.59
N ILE A 55 -7.87 -0.36 -4.36
CA ILE A 55 -7.35 0.24 -3.13
C ILE A 55 -6.26 -0.68 -2.55
N ILE A 56 -5.13 -0.08 -2.22
CA ILE A 56 -3.97 -0.76 -1.63
C ILE A 56 -3.44 0.04 -0.44
N PHE A 57 -2.97 -0.66 0.58
CA PHE A 57 -2.41 -0.03 1.76
C PHE A 57 -0.89 0.03 1.64
N LEU A 58 -0.33 1.25 1.64
CA LEU A 58 1.10 1.50 1.52
C LEU A 58 1.73 1.72 2.89
N VAL A 59 2.85 1.05 3.17
CA VAL A 59 3.58 1.23 4.44
C VAL A 59 5.06 1.41 4.16
N ALA A 60 5.63 2.49 4.67
CA ALA A 60 7.07 2.70 4.65
C ALA A 60 7.78 1.72 5.60
N GLN A 61 8.78 1.01 5.09
CA GLN A 61 9.61 0.12 5.89
C GLN A 61 10.57 0.95 6.76
N ARG A 62 10.64 0.64 8.05
CA ARG A 62 11.57 1.31 8.98
C ARG A 62 13.04 1.11 8.62
N ARG A 63 13.40 -0.05 8.05
CA ARG A 63 14.77 -0.39 7.65
C ARG A 63 14.76 -0.92 6.23
N ALA A 64 15.34 -0.16 5.31
CA ALA A 64 15.37 -0.51 3.90
C ALA A 64 16.05 -1.88 3.65
N GLU A 65 17.15 -2.14 4.35
CA GLU A 65 17.95 -3.36 4.20
C GLU A 65 17.23 -4.64 4.64
N THR A 66 16.15 -4.52 5.41
CA THR A 66 15.44 -5.68 5.97
C THR A 66 14.43 -6.24 4.97
N ALA A 67 14.80 -7.32 4.31
CA ALA A 67 13.93 -7.98 3.34
C ALA A 67 12.57 -8.38 3.93
N ARG A 68 12.51 -8.93 5.14
CA ARG A 68 11.24 -9.26 5.82
C ARG A 68 11.21 -8.58 7.18
N PRO A 69 10.50 -7.45 7.32
CA PRO A 69 10.30 -6.81 8.62
C PRO A 69 9.64 -7.81 9.58
N LYS A 70 10.16 -7.88 10.81
CA LYS A 70 9.53 -8.62 11.91
C LYS A 70 8.93 -7.62 12.89
N GLU A 71 7.95 -8.06 13.68
CA GLU A 71 7.56 -7.34 14.89
C GLU A 71 8.81 -7.12 15.76
N LYS A 72 8.86 -5.93 16.38
CA LYS A 72 9.93 -5.60 17.33
C LYS A 72 9.68 -6.29 18.66
#